data_AF-A0A915LW93-F1
#
_entry.id   AF-A0A915LW93-F1
#
_cell.length_a   1.000
_cell.length_b   1.000
_cell.length_c   1.000
_cell.angle_alpha   90.00
_cell.angle_beta   90.00
_cell.angle_gamma   90.00
#
_symmetry.space_group_name_H-M   'P 1'
#
loop_
_entity.id
_entity.type
_entity.pdbx_description
1 polymer ?
#
loop_
_entity_poly.entity_id
_entity_poly.type
_entity_poly.pdbx_seq_one_letter_code
_entity_poly.pdbx_strand_id
1 'polypeptide(L)'
;MFLNFSRQTLNKCAKKTNLILINSKYFSTKFNIDKESKKHGGELVASVLKIYDTRHEVNAVFAADAVARLRQHIGVAAVTSGPGVTNTITSLKNAQLAESPVILLAGAAPSLMKGKGALQDIDQIPIIQSMCKFTARIINVDDIVPTLREAISISQSGTPGPVFIEFPLDVLQSYQEVLRDASFIKTPDTPEKQNFNESVYQHIYRQFHNAWSHKEFGPLPVTIPKPNIEDITKIADILGNAKRPLLLMG
;
A
#
# COMPACT_ATOMS: atom_id res chain seq x y z
N MET A 1 17.94 10.37 -8.41
CA MET A 1 18.34 8.98 -8.08
C MET A 1 17.54 8.36 -6.93
N PHE A 2 16.86 9.15 -6.07
CA PHE A 2 16.20 8.67 -4.85
C PHE A 2 14.71 8.27 -4.98
N LEU A 3 13.99 8.77 -5.99
CA LEU A 3 12.70 8.22 -6.43
C LEU A 3 12.81 6.76 -6.94
N ASN A 4 14.02 6.22 -7.08
CA ASN A 4 14.26 4.90 -7.66
C ASN A 4 14.09 3.72 -6.68
N PHE A 5 14.13 3.93 -5.37
CA PHE A 5 14.10 2.79 -4.42
C PHE A 5 12.68 2.37 -4.04
N SER A 6 11.77 3.31 -3.76
CA SER A 6 10.32 3.00 -3.69
C SER A 6 9.80 2.45 -5.03
N ARG A 7 10.38 2.93 -6.15
CA ARG A 7 10.20 2.36 -7.49
C ARG A 7 10.69 0.92 -7.60
N GLN A 8 11.94 0.58 -7.26
CA GLN A 8 12.50 -0.77 -7.47
C GLN A 8 11.72 -1.88 -6.75
N THR A 9 11.26 -1.60 -5.54
CA THR A 9 10.44 -2.49 -4.73
C THR A 9 9.06 -2.72 -5.33
N LEU A 10 8.33 -1.64 -5.66
CA LEU A 10 7.06 -1.72 -6.37
C LEU A 10 7.25 -2.38 -7.74
N ASN A 11 8.38 -2.17 -8.41
CA ASN A 11 8.70 -2.70 -9.74
C ASN A 11 8.93 -4.22 -9.76
N LYS A 12 9.56 -4.82 -8.73
CA LYS A 12 9.71 -6.28 -8.63
C LYS A 12 8.34 -6.97 -8.45
N CYS A 13 7.42 -6.33 -7.72
CA CYS A 13 6.03 -6.80 -7.59
C CYS A 13 5.16 -6.49 -8.83
N ALA A 14 5.34 -5.32 -9.47
CA ALA A 14 4.52 -4.82 -10.58
C ALA A 14 4.80 -5.49 -11.94
N LYS A 15 6.06 -5.88 -12.21
CA LYS A 15 6.46 -6.49 -13.50
C LYS A 15 5.79 -7.84 -13.80
N LYS A 16 5.27 -8.54 -12.77
CA LYS A 16 4.49 -9.78 -12.94
C LYS A 16 2.97 -9.56 -12.95
N THR A 17 2.49 -8.34 -12.68
CA THR A 17 1.10 -8.11 -12.24
C THR A 17 0.30 -7.10 -13.06
N ASN A 18 0.82 -6.47 -14.12
CA ASN A 18 0.10 -5.45 -14.91
C ASN A 18 -0.62 -4.41 -14.02
N LEU A 19 0.08 -3.98 -12.97
CA LEU A 19 -0.48 -3.17 -11.90
C LEU A 19 -0.90 -1.78 -12.41
N ILE A 20 -2.17 -1.45 -12.24
CA ILE A 20 -2.71 -0.12 -12.54
C ILE A 20 -2.78 0.67 -11.24
N LEU A 21 -2.17 1.86 -11.21
CA LEU A 21 -2.29 2.76 -10.07
C LEU A 21 -3.33 3.82 -10.36
N ILE A 22 -4.36 3.87 -9.53
CA ILE A 22 -5.41 4.88 -9.65
C ILE A 22 -5.27 5.86 -8.50
N ASN A 23 -5.15 7.13 -8.86
CA ASN A 23 -4.71 8.15 -7.93
C ASN A 23 -5.69 9.33 -7.92
N SER A 24 -6.00 9.85 -6.74
CA SER A 24 -6.69 11.14 -6.65
C SER A 24 -5.73 12.28 -7.01
N LYS A 25 -6.21 13.26 -7.79
CA LYS A 25 -5.42 14.45 -8.17
C LYS A 25 -4.71 15.10 -6.96
N TYR A 26 -5.35 15.08 -5.78
CA TYR A 26 -4.84 15.65 -4.54
C TYR A 26 -3.58 14.97 -3.98
N PHE A 27 -3.37 13.69 -4.27
CA PHE A 27 -2.16 12.95 -3.87
C PHE A 27 -0.98 13.23 -4.81
N SER A 28 -1.23 13.37 -6.12
CA SER A 28 -0.19 13.64 -7.12
C SER A 28 0.57 14.96 -6.90
N THR A 29 -0.09 15.94 -6.30
CA THR A 29 0.51 17.25 -5.96
C THR A 29 1.40 17.22 -4.71
N LYS A 30 1.21 16.23 -3.82
CA LYS A 30 1.98 16.10 -2.56
C LYS A 30 3.06 15.02 -2.63
N PHE A 31 2.78 13.93 -3.34
CA PHE A 31 3.74 12.88 -3.63
C PHE A 31 4.16 13.05 -5.07
N ASN A 32 5.40 13.48 -5.29
CA ASN A 32 5.99 13.82 -6.60
C ASN A 32 6.08 12.58 -7.51
N ILE A 33 4.93 12.05 -7.93
CA ILE A 33 4.81 10.89 -8.80
C ILE A 33 4.88 11.44 -10.22
N ASP A 34 6.11 11.60 -10.71
CA ASP A 34 6.38 12.05 -12.07
C ASP A 34 5.59 11.20 -13.08
N LYS A 35 4.78 11.87 -13.90
CA LYS A 35 4.07 11.28 -15.05
C LYS A 35 4.98 11.11 -16.28
N GLU A 36 6.30 11.34 -16.19
CA GLU A 36 7.19 11.34 -17.36
C GLU A 36 8.28 10.26 -17.34
N SER A 37 8.29 9.50 -18.44
CA SER A 37 9.44 8.75 -18.94
C SER A 37 10.52 9.72 -19.44
N LYS A 38 11.51 10.08 -18.63
CA LYS A 38 12.73 10.78 -19.12
C LYS A 38 13.89 9.80 -19.30
N LYS A 39 14.41 9.74 -20.54
CA LYS A 39 15.69 9.10 -20.89
C LYS A 39 16.83 9.95 -20.34
N HIS A 40 17.64 9.42 -19.42
CA HIS A 40 18.98 9.90 -19.15
C HIS A 40 19.92 8.69 -19.09
N GLY A 41 20.93 8.67 -19.97
CA GLY A 41 22.16 7.87 -19.86
C GLY A 41 22.03 6.39 -19.50
N GLY A 42 21.77 5.54 -20.49
CA GLY A 42 22.49 4.27 -20.62
C GLY A 42 22.26 3.13 -19.61
N GLU A 43 21.11 2.98 -18.96
CA GLU A 43 20.57 1.65 -18.60
C GLU A 43 19.07 1.75 -18.31
N LEU A 44 18.27 1.07 -19.11
CA LEU A 44 16.81 1.25 -19.18
C LEU A 44 16.12 0.34 -18.14
N VAL A 45 15.78 0.87 -16.96
CA VAL A 45 14.87 0.18 -16.02
C VAL A 45 13.65 1.06 -15.70
N ALA A 46 13.00 1.56 -16.75
CA ALA A 46 11.65 2.11 -16.64
C ALA A 46 10.64 0.98 -16.89
N SER A 47 9.97 0.49 -15.84
CA SER A 47 8.76 -0.33 -16.01
C SER A 47 7.51 0.51 -15.80
N VAL A 48 6.58 0.31 -16.73
CA VAL A 48 5.40 1.10 -17.09
C VAL A 48 4.28 0.90 -16.07
N LEU A 49 4.34 1.55 -14.92
CA LEU A 49 3.15 1.69 -14.07
C LEU A 49 2.27 2.80 -14.68
N LYS A 50 1.12 2.43 -15.25
CA LYS A 50 0.21 3.43 -15.81
C LYS A 50 -0.63 4.04 -14.69
N ILE A 51 -0.51 5.35 -14.53
CA ILE A 51 -1.22 6.11 -13.51
C ILE A 51 -2.48 6.70 -14.13
N TYR A 52 -3.64 6.41 -13.52
CA TYR A 52 -4.91 7.02 -13.89
C TYR A 52 -5.35 7.96 -12.79
N ASP A 53 -5.65 9.19 -13.17
CA ASP A 53 -6.00 10.27 -12.24
C ASP A 53 -7.52 10.36 -12.12
N THR A 54 -8.04 10.34 -10.89
CA THR A 54 -9.45 10.58 -10.60
C THR A 54 -9.63 11.91 -9.89
N ARG A 55 -10.81 12.49 -10.05
CA ARG A 55 -11.17 13.75 -9.38
C ARG A 55 -11.60 13.58 -7.93
N HIS A 56 -11.85 12.35 -7.50
CA HIS A 56 -12.31 12.01 -6.15
C HIS A 56 -11.79 10.63 -5.75
N GLU A 57 -11.44 10.46 -4.47
CA GLU A 57 -10.82 9.24 -3.94
C GLU A 57 -11.74 8.01 -4.02
N VAL A 58 -13.04 8.20 -3.73
CA VAL A 58 -14.07 7.16 -3.94
C VAL A 58 -14.00 6.52 -5.34
N ASN A 59 -13.78 7.34 -6.38
CA ASN A 59 -13.70 6.86 -7.75
C ASN A 59 -12.38 6.12 -8.01
N ALA A 60 -11.30 6.47 -7.31
CA ALA A 60 -10.04 5.77 -7.42
C ALA A 60 -10.17 4.32 -6.94
N VAL A 61 -10.83 4.14 -5.79
CA VAL A 61 -11.04 2.81 -5.20
C VAL A 61 -12.08 2.02 -6.00
N PHE A 62 -13.17 2.62 -6.47
CA PHE A 62 -14.11 1.92 -7.36
C PHE A 62 -13.46 1.45 -8.67
N ALA A 63 -12.59 2.27 -9.25
CA ALA A 63 -11.87 1.87 -10.45
C ALA A 63 -10.83 0.77 -10.15
N ALA A 64 -10.18 0.79 -8.98
CA ALA A 64 -9.27 -0.27 -8.56
C ALA A 64 -10.03 -1.59 -8.34
N ASP A 65 -11.19 -1.52 -7.69
CA ASP A 65 -12.11 -2.64 -7.52
C ASP A 65 -12.58 -3.21 -8.88
N ALA A 66 -12.95 -2.35 -9.84
CA ALA A 66 -13.30 -2.77 -11.19
C ALA A 66 -12.13 -3.47 -11.91
N VAL A 67 -10.90 -2.94 -11.79
CA VAL A 67 -9.69 -3.60 -12.30
C VAL A 67 -9.55 -4.98 -11.66
N ALA A 68 -9.74 -5.07 -10.34
CA ALA A 68 -9.54 -6.32 -9.62
C ALA A 68 -10.46 -7.43 -10.12
N ARG A 69 -11.75 -7.09 -10.30
CA ARG A 69 -12.79 -8.00 -10.78
C ARG A 69 -12.63 -8.36 -12.25
N LEU A 70 -12.42 -7.37 -13.12
CA LEU A 70 -12.39 -7.60 -14.57
C LEU A 70 -11.10 -8.25 -15.05
N ARG A 71 -9.98 -8.01 -14.37
CA ARG A 71 -8.66 -8.59 -14.72
C ARG A 71 -8.33 -9.82 -13.89
N GLN A 72 -9.16 -10.19 -12.92
CA GLN A 72 -8.88 -11.25 -11.93
C GLN A 72 -7.49 -11.04 -11.30
N HIS A 73 -7.19 -9.79 -10.96
CA HIS A 73 -5.89 -9.38 -10.46
C HIS A 73 -6.04 -8.40 -9.31
N ILE A 74 -4.95 -7.92 -8.72
CA ILE A 74 -5.05 -6.91 -7.67
C ILE A 74 -5.37 -5.53 -8.25
N GLY A 75 -6.28 -4.81 -7.62
CA GLY A 75 -6.54 -3.39 -7.85
C GLY A 75 -5.72 -2.53 -6.89
N VAL A 76 -5.14 -1.42 -7.36
CA VAL A 76 -4.38 -0.51 -6.48
C VAL A 76 -4.87 0.92 -6.59
N ALA A 77 -5.22 1.49 -5.44
CA ALA A 77 -5.58 2.89 -5.30
C ALA A 77 -4.59 3.60 -4.36
N ALA A 78 -4.26 4.86 -4.68
CA ALA A 78 -3.44 5.72 -3.82
C ALA A 78 -4.17 7.02 -3.48
N VAL A 79 -4.12 7.41 -2.21
CA VAL A 79 -4.80 8.59 -1.67
C VAL A 79 -3.95 9.34 -0.65
N THR A 80 -4.25 10.62 -0.43
CA THR A 80 -3.59 11.43 0.61
C THR A 80 -4.07 11.04 2.00
N SER A 81 -3.34 11.51 3.02
CA SER A 81 -3.76 11.36 4.42
C SER A 81 -5.08 12.10 4.70
N GLY A 82 -5.69 11.79 5.83
CA GLY A 82 -6.82 12.57 6.35
C GLY A 82 -8.06 12.42 5.48
N PRO A 83 -8.57 13.52 4.87
CA PRO A 83 -9.75 13.46 4.01
C PRO A 83 -9.60 12.50 2.83
N GLY A 84 -8.36 12.28 2.36
CA GLY A 84 -8.12 11.33 1.28
C GLY A 84 -8.51 9.90 1.66
N VAL A 85 -8.20 9.46 2.88
CA VAL A 85 -8.62 8.14 3.36
C VAL A 85 -10.10 8.11 3.71
N THR A 86 -10.63 9.10 4.41
CA THR A 86 -12.06 9.08 4.80
C THR A 86 -13.00 9.10 3.60
N ASN A 87 -12.60 9.73 2.48
CA ASN A 87 -13.35 9.71 1.22
C ASN A 87 -13.40 8.34 0.53
N THR A 88 -12.62 7.35 0.99
CA THR A 88 -12.60 5.99 0.41
C THR A 88 -13.52 5.00 1.13
N ILE A 89 -14.07 5.36 2.30
CA ILE A 89 -14.81 4.45 3.18
C ILE A 89 -15.91 3.69 2.42
N THR A 90 -16.76 4.39 1.67
CA THR A 90 -17.86 3.80 0.91
C THR A 90 -17.37 2.78 -0.12
N SER A 91 -16.38 3.16 -0.93
CA SER A 91 -15.82 2.29 -1.98
C SER A 91 -15.04 1.11 -1.41
N LEU A 92 -14.38 1.28 -0.26
CA LEU A 92 -13.63 0.23 0.42
C LEU A 92 -14.57 -0.81 1.01
N LYS A 93 -15.67 -0.37 1.62
CA LYS A 93 -16.73 -1.27 2.09
C LYS A 93 -17.36 -2.05 0.93
N ASN A 94 -17.56 -1.41 -0.23
CA ASN A 94 -18.03 -2.11 -1.43
C ASN A 94 -17.04 -3.18 -1.88
N ALA A 95 -15.75 -2.87 -1.98
CA ALA A 95 -14.71 -3.84 -2.35
C ALA A 95 -14.63 -5.02 -1.36
N GLN A 96 -14.85 -4.76 -0.06
CA GLN A 96 -14.92 -5.81 0.96
C GLN A 96 -16.10 -6.76 0.73
N LEU A 97 -17.30 -6.22 0.47
CA LEU A 97 -18.51 -7.01 0.23
C LEU A 97 -18.45 -7.75 -1.12
N ALA A 98 -17.76 -7.17 -2.11
CA ALA A 98 -17.50 -7.78 -3.41
C ALA A 98 -16.29 -8.74 -3.39
N GLU A 99 -15.72 -9.02 -2.21
CA GLU A 99 -14.58 -9.93 -2.02
C GLU A 99 -13.43 -9.64 -3.00
N SER A 100 -13.16 -8.37 -3.24
CA SER A 100 -12.27 -7.92 -4.31
C SER A 100 -10.87 -7.58 -3.75
N PRO A 101 -9.78 -8.09 -4.35
CA PRO A 101 -8.43 -7.88 -3.86
C PRO A 101 -7.94 -6.47 -4.21
N VAL A 102 -8.17 -5.52 -3.31
CA VAL A 102 -7.82 -4.10 -3.48
C VAL A 102 -6.75 -3.70 -2.47
N ILE A 103 -5.72 -2.99 -2.93
CA ILE A 103 -4.70 -2.39 -2.07
C ILE A 103 -4.91 -0.88 -2.06
N LEU A 104 -5.22 -0.34 -0.88
CA LEU A 104 -5.30 1.09 -0.65
C LEU A 104 -4.00 1.58 -0.02
N LEU A 105 -3.25 2.40 -0.76
CA LEU A 105 -2.05 3.07 -0.30
C LEU A 105 -2.43 4.48 0.15
N ALA A 106 -2.05 4.87 1.36
CA ALA A 106 -2.34 6.20 1.89
C ALA A 106 -1.10 6.89 2.41
N GLY A 107 -1.00 8.20 2.15
CA GLY A 107 -0.04 9.04 2.86
C GLY A 107 -0.41 9.21 4.34
N ALA A 108 0.54 9.64 5.15
CA ALA A 108 0.36 10.10 6.53
C ALA A 108 1.26 11.28 6.85
N ALA A 109 0.97 11.94 7.97
CA ALA A 109 1.85 12.95 8.53
C ALA A 109 3.25 12.39 8.78
N PRO A 110 4.32 13.22 8.67
CA PRO A 110 5.67 12.79 8.99
C PRO A 110 5.76 12.16 10.38
N SER A 111 6.55 11.09 10.52
CA SER A 111 6.59 10.28 11.74
C SER A 111 6.96 11.10 12.99
N LEU A 112 7.89 12.06 12.87
CA LEU A 112 8.30 12.95 13.95
C LEU A 112 7.20 13.92 14.41
N MET A 113 6.24 14.23 13.55
CA MET A 113 5.17 15.22 13.77
C MET A 113 3.81 14.59 14.12
N LYS A 114 3.72 13.25 14.06
CA LYS A 114 2.50 12.53 14.37
C LYS A 114 2.06 12.76 15.83
N GLY A 115 0.77 13.06 16.02
CA GLY A 115 0.16 13.41 17.29
C GLY A 115 0.52 14.81 17.79
N LYS A 116 1.22 15.63 16.99
CA LYS A 116 1.70 16.97 17.38
C LYS A 116 0.99 18.09 16.60
N GLY A 117 -0.18 17.81 16.03
CA GLY A 117 -0.99 18.81 15.32
C GLY A 117 -0.53 19.07 13.88
N ALA A 118 0.09 18.08 13.24
CA ALA A 118 0.42 18.18 11.82
C ALA A 118 -0.85 18.28 10.95
N LEU A 119 -0.73 18.89 9.78
CA LEU A 119 -1.83 19.00 8.84
C LEU A 119 -2.30 17.60 8.40
N GLN A 120 -3.61 17.33 8.52
CA GLN A 120 -4.21 16.02 8.19
C GLN A 120 -3.66 14.85 9.02
N ASP A 121 -3.16 15.14 10.22
CA ASP A 121 -2.75 14.15 11.23
C ASP A 121 -3.98 13.56 11.91
N ILE A 122 -4.53 12.52 11.29
CA ILE A 122 -5.58 11.69 11.87
C ILE A 122 -5.05 10.28 12.04
N ASP A 123 -5.52 9.55 13.05
CA ASP A 123 -5.22 8.13 13.12
C ASP A 123 -6.14 7.36 12.16
N GLN A 124 -5.61 7.02 10.98
CA GLN A 124 -6.39 6.49 9.86
C GLN A 124 -6.75 5.01 10.03
N ILE A 125 -5.90 4.24 10.70
CA ILE A 125 -6.07 2.79 10.84
C ILE A 125 -7.36 2.42 11.58
N PRO A 126 -7.68 2.98 12.77
CA PRO A 126 -8.91 2.65 13.48
C PRO A 126 -10.19 2.92 12.66
N ILE A 127 -10.14 3.90 11.76
CA ILE A 127 -11.28 4.28 10.91
C ILE A 127 -11.55 3.19 9.87
N ILE A 128 -10.50 2.58 9.32
CA ILE A 128 -10.61 1.69 8.16
C ILE A 128 -10.44 0.20 8.47
N GLN A 129 -9.98 -0.14 9.66
CA GLN A 129 -9.62 -1.51 10.04
C GLN A 129 -10.76 -2.51 9.89
N SER A 130 -12.00 -2.15 10.21
CA SER A 130 -13.16 -3.04 10.07
C SER A 130 -13.52 -3.36 8.61
N MET A 131 -13.02 -2.57 7.66
CA MET A 131 -13.27 -2.71 6.22
C MET A 131 -12.14 -3.46 5.50
N CYS A 132 -11.00 -3.68 6.14
CA CYS A 132 -9.82 -4.30 5.54
C CYS A 132 -9.46 -5.63 6.20
N LYS A 133 -8.90 -6.56 5.42
CA LYS A 133 -8.32 -7.81 5.94
C LYS A 133 -6.99 -7.59 6.65
N PHE A 134 -6.27 -6.55 6.23
CA PHE A 134 -4.96 -6.20 6.76
C PHE A 134 -4.78 -4.69 6.71
N THR A 135 -4.19 -4.16 7.78
CA THR A 135 -3.79 -2.77 7.88
C THR A 135 -2.36 -2.70 8.40
N ALA A 136 -1.54 -1.84 7.81
CA ALA A 136 -0.18 -1.61 8.28
C ALA A 136 0.21 -0.15 8.16
N ARG A 137 1.14 0.27 9.02
CA ARG A 137 1.80 1.58 8.96
C ARG A 137 3.29 1.33 8.81
N ILE A 138 3.89 1.87 7.75
CA ILE A 138 5.32 1.77 7.55
C ILE A 138 6.03 2.73 8.51
N ILE A 139 7.01 2.23 9.24
CA ILE A 139 7.83 3.03 10.15
C ILE A 139 9.23 3.21 9.56
N ASN A 140 9.83 2.11 9.07
CA ASN A 140 11.15 2.13 8.47
C ASN A 140 11.07 1.87 6.96
N VAL A 141 11.98 2.46 6.21
CA VAL A 141 12.02 2.31 4.75
C VAL A 141 12.27 0.85 4.33
N ASP A 142 12.99 0.08 5.16
CA ASP A 142 13.29 -1.34 4.92
C ASP A 142 12.05 -2.26 5.10
N ASP A 143 10.99 -1.77 5.75
CA ASP A 143 9.74 -2.49 5.95
C ASP A 143 8.79 -2.37 4.73
N ILE A 144 9.05 -1.45 3.80
CA ILE A 144 8.17 -1.20 2.64
C ILE A 144 7.96 -2.48 1.81
N VAL A 145 9.04 -3.19 1.45
CA VAL A 145 8.92 -4.37 0.58
C VAL A 145 8.23 -5.53 1.30
N PRO A 146 8.66 -5.93 2.51
CA PRO A 146 8.03 -7.04 3.22
C PRO A 146 6.54 -6.79 3.45
N THR A 147 6.16 -5.60 3.92
CA THR A 147 4.76 -5.27 4.20
C THR A 147 3.91 -5.22 2.94
N LEU A 148 4.41 -4.67 1.82
CA LEU A 148 3.67 -4.70 0.55
C LEU A 148 3.44 -6.13 0.06
N ARG A 149 4.45 -7.00 0.18
CA ARG A 149 4.32 -8.41 -0.23
C ARG A 149 3.31 -9.16 0.62
N GLU A 150 3.34 -8.95 1.93
CA GLU A 150 2.38 -9.52 2.86
C GLU A 150 0.96 -9.02 2.54
N ALA A 151 0.78 -7.71 2.34
CA ALA A 151 -0.50 -7.11 1.98
C ALA A 151 -1.06 -7.69 0.67
N ILE A 152 -0.23 -7.82 -0.38
CA ILE A 152 -0.63 -8.48 -1.64
C ILE A 152 -1.09 -9.90 -1.35
N SER A 153 -0.31 -10.66 -0.59
CA SER A 153 -0.61 -12.05 -0.25
C SER A 153 -1.94 -12.17 0.48
N ILE A 154 -2.16 -11.37 1.52
CA ILE A 154 -3.39 -11.38 2.31
C ILE A 154 -4.59 -10.93 1.47
N SER A 155 -4.42 -9.93 0.60
CA SER A 155 -5.52 -9.45 -0.26
C SER A 155 -6.08 -10.54 -1.17
N GLN A 156 -5.23 -11.49 -1.60
CA GLN A 156 -5.59 -12.57 -2.54
C GLN A 156 -5.90 -13.92 -1.87
N SER A 157 -5.45 -14.13 -0.63
CA SER A 157 -5.58 -15.43 0.05
C SER A 157 -6.94 -15.64 0.70
N GLY A 158 -7.42 -16.89 0.80
CA GLY A 158 -8.74 -17.18 1.35
C GLY A 158 -9.85 -16.51 0.53
N THR A 159 -10.80 -15.88 1.21
CA THR A 159 -11.74 -14.94 0.57
C THR A 159 -10.99 -13.64 0.25
N PRO A 160 -10.84 -13.23 -1.02
CA PRO A 160 -10.10 -12.02 -1.34
C PRO A 160 -10.78 -10.77 -0.76
N GLY A 161 -10.01 -9.70 -0.59
CA GLY A 161 -10.56 -8.49 0.01
C GLY A 161 -9.55 -7.36 0.14
N PRO A 162 -10.02 -6.18 0.56
CA PRO A 162 -9.19 -4.99 0.61
C PRO A 162 -8.16 -5.05 1.74
N VAL A 163 -7.02 -4.41 1.50
CA VAL A 163 -5.94 -4.18 2.48
C VAL A 163 -5.48 -2.73 2.40
N PHE A 164 -4.93 -2.23 3.51
CA PHE A 164 -4.51 -0.84 3.63
C PHE A 164 -3.09 -0.72 4.14
N ILE A 165 -2.32 0.16 3.51
CA ILE A 165 -0.95 0.48 3.94
C ILE A 165 -0.80 1.99 4.03
N GLU A 166 -0.41 2.44 5.20
CA GLU A 166 -0.13 3.84 5.50
C GLU A 166 1.37 4.12 5.38
N PHE A 167 1.71 5.21 4.68
CA PHE A 167 3.07 5.69 4.46
C PHE A 167 3.23 7.10 5.02
N PRO A 168 3.93 7.26 6.15
CA PRO A 168 4.39 8.57 6.59
C PRO A 168 5.20 9.26 5.48
N LEU A 169 5.04 10.58 5.34
CA LEU A 169 5.67 11.33 4.25
C LEU A 169 7.20 11.21 4.23
N ASP A 170 7.81 11.23 5.40
CA ASP A 170 9.26 11.11 5.61
C ASP A 170 9.83 9.75 5.17
N VAL A 171 9.03 8.68 5.21
CA VAL A 171 9.40 7.36 4.67
C VAL A 171 9.49 7.38 3.13
N LEU A 172 8.75 8.27 2.48
CA LEU A 172 8.68 8.36 1.02
C LEU A 172 9.65 9.40 0.42
N GLN A 173 10.31 10.19 1.27
CA GLN A 173 11.31 11.19 0.89
C GLN A 173 12.73 10.60 0.91
N SER A 174 13.67 11.31 0.27
CA SER A 174 15.09 10.96 0.38
C SER A 174 15.65 11.32 1.75
N TYR A 175 16.69 10.60 2.18
CA TYR A 175 17.38 10.88 3.45
C TYR A 175 17.82 12.35 3.58
N GLN A 176 18.26 12.97 2.48
CA GLN A 176 18.67 14.37 2.45
C GLN A 176 17.49 15.34 2.63
N GLU A 177 16.34 15.05 2.01
CA GLU A 177 15.13 15.85 2.19
C GLU A 177 14.62 15.76 3.63
N VAL A 178 14.60 14.54 4.20
CA VAL A 178 14.20 14.34 5.60
C VAL A 178 15.13 15.08 6.57
N LEU A 179 16.44 15.02 6.37
CA LEU A 179 17.40 15.79 7.18
C LEU A 179 17.20 17.31 7.07
N ARG A 180 16.87 17.81 5.88
CA ARG A 180 16.65 19.24 5.64
C ARG A 180 15.35 19.72 6.27
N ASP A 181 14.29 18.91 6.15
CA ASP A 181 12.96 19.25 6.63
C ASP A 181 12.78 18.92 8.12
N ALA A 182 13.75 18.20 8.72
CA ALA A 182 13.80 17.93 10.16
C ALA A 182 13.98 19.22 10.97
N SER A 183 13.17 19.36 12.02
CA SER A 183 13.12 20.53 12.91
C SER A 183 14.31 20.61 13.88
N PHE A 184 15.55 20.54 13.38
CA PHE A 184 16.75 20.69 14.21
C PHE A 184 16.83 22.10 14.83
N ILE A 185 17.24 22.15 16.10
CA ILE A 185 17.54 23.38 16.81
C ILE A 185 18.88 23.91 16.29
N LYS A 186 18.87 25.11 15.68
CA LYS A 186 20.05 25.71 15.02
C LYS A 186 21.22 25.96 15.98
N THR A 187 20.92 26.35 17.22
CA THR A 187 21.92 26.63 18.27
C THR A 187 21.60 25.82 19.52
N PRO A 188 22.12 24.57 19.62
CA PRO A 188 21.91 23.72 20.79
C PRO A 188 22.96 24.03 21.87
N ASP A 189 22.80 25.19 22.51
CA ASP A 189 23.66 25.72 23.57
C ASP A 189 23.44 25.05 24.94
N THR A 190 22.31 24.35 25.13
CA THR A 190 22.02 23.58 26.35
C THR A 190 21.99 22.08 26.10
N PRO A 191 22.28 21.24 27.13
CA PRO A 191 22.22 19.78 27.00
C PRO A 191 20.85 19.27 26.51
N GLU A 192 19.74 19.90 26.91
CA GLU A 192 18.40 19.50 26.46
C GLU A 192 18.22 19.70 24.96
N LYS A 193 18.73 20.82 24.41
CA LYS A 193 18.66 21.10 22.97
C LYS A 193 19.57 20.18 22.18
N GLN A 194 20.72 19.80 22.73
CA GLN A 194 21.63 18.81 22.14
C GLN A 194 20.98 17.42 22.11
N ASN A 195 20.43 16.97 23.24
CA ASN A 195 19.72 15.70 23.36
C ASN A 195 18.50 15.65 22.42
N PHE A 196 17.79 16.76 22.23
CA PHE A 196 16.71 16.84 21.26
C PHE A 196 17.20 16.59 19.83
N ASN A 197 18.23 17.32 19.38
CA ASN A 197 18.80 17.13 18.04
C ASN A 197 19.32 15.71 17.84
N GLU A 198 19.98 15.14 18.85
CA GLU A 198 20.44 13.75 18.82
C GLU A 198 19.27 12.78 18.69
N SER A 199 18.18 12.98 19.45
CA SER A 199 16.98 12.13 19.35
C SER A 199 16.36 12.15 17.95
N VAL A 200 16.32 13.32 17.30
CA VAL A 200 15.84 13.49 15.92
C VAL A 200 16.76 12.75 14.95
N TYR A 201 18.07 12.93 15.09
CA TYR A 201 19.04 12.24 14.24
C TYR A 201 18.97 10.72 14.38
N GLN A 202 18.87 10.21 15.61
CA GLN A 202 18.71 8.79 15.90
C GLN A 202 17.40 8.23 15.33
N HIS A 203 16.31 9.00 15.37
CA HIS A 203 15.05 8.59 14.73
C HIS A 203 15.21 8.42 13.22
N ILE A 204 15.77 9.42 12.54
CA ILE A 204 15.99 9.38 11.08
C ILE A 204 16.95 8.24 10.72
N TYR A 205 18.03 8.05 11.50
CA TYR A 205 18.95 6.94 11.29
C TYR A 205 18.26 5.57 11.37
N ARG A 206 17.40 5.36 12.38
CA ARG A 206 16.61 4.11 12.51
C ARG A 206 15.65 3.92 11.35
N GLN A 207 14.92 4.98 10.96
CA GLN A 207 13.95 4.95 9.87
C GLN A 207 14.59 4.54 8.54
N PHE A 208 15.83 4.97 8.29
CA PHE A 208 16.59 4.69 7.07
C PHE A 208 17.55 3.49 7.21
N HIS A 209 17.54 2.82 8.37
CA HIS A 209 18.41 1.67 8.61
C HIS A 209 18.15 0.56 7.58
N ASN A 210 19.22 0.01 7.00
CA ASN A 210 19.19 -1.07 5.99
C ASN A 210 18.36 -0.82 4.74
N ALA A 211 17.83 0.37 4.52
CA ALA A 211 16.90 0.55 3.40
C ALA A 211 17.58 0.58 2.03
N TRP A 212 18.89 0.36 1.96
CA TRP A 212 19.67 0.18 0.72
C TRP A 212 20.22 -1.25 0.62
N SER A 213 19.89 -2.11 1.58
CA SER A 213 20.28 -3.52 1.57
C SER A 213 19.46 -4.27 0.53
N HIS A 214 20.13 -5.08 -0.29
CA HIS A 214 19.43 -5.95 -1.23
C HIS A 214 18.86 -7.15 -0.47
N LYS A 215 17.54 -7.31 -0.52
CA LYS A 215 16.85 -8.48 -0.01
C LYS A 215 16.32 -9.33 -1.15
N GLU A 216 16.59 -10.63 -1.08
CA GLU A 216 15.94 -11.60 -1.95
C GLU A 216 14.57 -11.94 -1.39
N PHE A 217 13.58 -11.96 -2.27
CA PHE A 217 12.23 -12.31 -1.91
C PHE A 217 11.78 -13.50 -2.74
N GLY A 218 11.28 -14.54 -2.07
CA GLY A 218 10.71 -15.72 -2.71
C GLY A 218 9.39 -15.44 -3.43
N PRO A 219 8.67 -16.49 -3.89
CA PRO A 219 7.33 -16.34 -4.42
C PRO A 219 6.37 -15.71 -3.39
N LEU A 220 5.29 -15.08 -3.86
CA LEU A 220 4.25 -14.56 -2.97
C LEU A 220 3.47 -15.74 -2.36
N PRO A 221 3.31 -15.80 -1.02
CA PRO A 221 2.68 -16.94 -0.35
C PRO A 221 1.14 -16.86 -0.39
N VAL A 222 0.55 -16.86 -1.59
CA VAL A 222 -0.91 -16.80 -1.74
C VAL A 222 -1.51 -18.17 -1.41
N THR A 223 -2.40 -18.21 -0.42
CA THR A 223 -3.06 -19.44 0.04
C THR A 223 -4.49 -19.47 -0.48
N ILE A 224 -4.77 -20.40 -1.39
CA ILE A 224 -6.12 -20.66 -1.92
C ILE A 224 -6.66 -21.90 -1.20
N PRO A 225 -7.82 -21.83 -0.52
CA PRO A 225 -8.42 -22.98 0.12
C PRO A 225 -8.74 -24.04 -0.93
N LYS A 226 -8.25 -25.27 -0.73
CA LYS A 226 -8.52 -26.41 -1.62
C LYS A 226 -9.54 -27.33 -0.97
N PRO A 227 -10.48 -27.90 -1.75
CA PRO A 227 -11.44 -28.86 -1.23
C PRO A 227 -10.75 -30.15 -0.77
N ASN A 228 -11.29 -30.79 0.26
CA ASN A 228 -10.88 -32.12 0.70
C ASN A 228 -11.47 -33.19 -0.21
N ILE A 229 -10.69 -34.22 -0.55
CA ILE A 229 -11.12 -35.33 -1.43
C ILE A 229 -12.34 -36.05 -0.85
N GLU A 230 -12.39 -36.28 0.47
CA GLU A 230 -13.53 -36.94 1.11
C GLU A 230 -14.84 -36.17 0.93
N ASP A 231 -14.79 -34.84 1.01
CA ASP A 231 -15.97 -34.00 0.85
C ASP A 231 -16.43 -33.95 -0.61
N ILE A 232 -15.47 -33.97 -1.56
CA ILE A 232 -15.78 -34.09 -2.98
C ILE A 232 -16.51 -35.41 -3.26
N THR A 233 -16.01 -36.53 -2.73
CA THR A 233 -16.63 -37.85 -2.92
C THR A 233 -18.05 -37.88 -2.36
N LYS A 234 -18.27 -37.38 -1.15
CA LYS A 234 -19.61 -37.28 -0.55
C LYS A 234 -20.58 -36.47 -1.41
N ILE A 235 -20.15 -35.31 -1.93
CA ILE A 235 -20.98 -34.46 -2.78
C ILE A 235 -21.26 -35.15 -4.12
N ALA A 236 -20.27 -35.84 -4.71
CA ALA A 236 -20.45 -36.59 -5.95
C ALA A 236 -21.50 -37.71 -5.78
N ASP A 237 -21.47 -38.44 -4.66
CA ASP A 237 -22.47 -39.47 -4.35
C ASP A 237 -23.88 -38.88 -4.16
N ILE A 238 -23.99 -37.75 -3.44
CA ILE A 238 -25.27 -37.04 -3.27
C ILE A 238 -25.83 -36.60 -4.63
N LEU A 239 -24.99 -36.01 -5.48
CA LEU A 239 -25.37 -35.57 -6.82
C LEU A 239 -25.76 -36.74 -7.73
N GLY A 240 -25.03 -37.86 -7.67
CA GLY A 240 -25.33 -39.07 -8.45
C GLY A 240 -26.67 -39.71 -8.08
N ASN A 241 -27.08 -39.60 -6.82
CA ASN A 241 -28.36 -40.11 -6.32
C ASN A 241 -29.52 -39.09 -6.42
N ALA A 242 -29.23 -37.83 -6.74
CA ALA A 242 -30.23 -36.77 -6.79
C ALA A 242 -31.12 -36.89 -8.02
N LYS A 243 -32.45 -36.94 -7.81
CA LYS A 243 -33.42 -36.99 -8.92
C LYS A 243 -33.60 -35.65 -9.65
N ARG A 244 -33.40 -34.53 -8.93
CA ARG A 244 -33.60 -33.15 -9.42
C ARG A 244 -32.57 -32.20 -8.80
N PRO A 245 -31.29 -32.30 -9.16
CA PRO A 245 -30.26 -31.40 -8.64
C PRO A 245 -30.47 -29.97 -9.16
N LEU A 246 -30.14 -28.98 -8.32
CA LEU A 246 -30.13 -27.56 -8.65
C LEU A 246 -28.79 -26.97 -8.21
N LEU A 247 -28.15 -26.21 -9.10
CA LEU A 247 -26.93 -25.46 -8.78
C LEU A 247 -27.31 -23.98 -8.57
N LEU A 248 -27.01 -23.46 -7.39
CA LEU A 248 -27.09 -22.04 -7.09
C LEU A 248 -25.68 -21.43 -7.26
N MET A 249 -25.52 -20.54 -8.23
CA MET A 249 -24.29 -19.77 -8.43
C MET A 249 -24.51 -18.33 -7.94
N GLY A 250 -23.59 -17.83 -7.12
CA GLY A 250 -23.59 -16.47 -6.56
C GLY A 250 -22.30 -15.74 -6.89
#